data_AF-A0A141RCC0-F1
#
_entry.id   AF-A0A141RCC0-F1
#
_cell.length_a   1.000
_cell.length_b   1.000
_cell.length_c   1.000
_cell.angle_alpha   90.00
_cell.angle_beta   90.00
_cell.angle_gamma   90.00
#
_symmetry.space_group_name_H-M   'P 1'
#
loop_
_entity.id
_entity.type
_entity.pdbx_description
1 polymer ?
#
loop_
_entity_poly.entity_id
_entity_poly.type
_entity_poly.pdbx_seq_one_letter_code
_entity_poly.pdbx_strand_id
1 'polypeptide(L)'
;MAWFYTKCKFYCWARFAVNQYRFPGVEVKGYKRRYYPYNSALTHVIGYVSKINDKDVDRLDKEGKLANYASTHDIGKLGIERYYEDVLHGQTGYEEVEVNNRGRVIRQLKEVPPQAGRDIYLTLDLKLQQYIETLLAGSRA
;
A
#
# COMPACT_ATOMS: atom_id res chain seq x y z
N MET A 1 8.03 -13.86 9.20
CA MET A 1 9.00 -12.74 9.07
C MET A 1 8.66 -11.71 10.14
N ALA A 2 9.53 -11.52 11.13
CA ALA A 2 9.29 -10.58 12.23
C ALA A 2 9.87 -9.21 11.90
N TRP A 3 9.12 -8.15 12.20
CA TRP A 3 9.60 -6.78 12.02
C TRP A 3 10.47 -6.38 13.20
N PHE A 4 11.72 -5.96 12.95
CA PHE A 4 12.61 -5.46 13.99
C PHE A 4 12.36 -3.98 14.32
N TYR A 5 11.98 -3.16 13.34
CA TYR A 5 11.68 -1.73 13.52
C TYR A 5 10.80 -1.21 12.37
N THR A 6 9.76 -0.40 12.66
CA THR A 6 8.70 -0.07 11.67
C THR A 6 8.48 1.42 11.40
N LYS A 7 9.15 2.34 12.12
CA LYS A 7 9.02 3.81 11.93
C LYS A 7 10.39 4.49 11.85
N CYS A 8 11.17 4.15 10.83
CA CYS A 8 12.51 4.67 10.60
C CYS A 8 12.45 5.99 9.82
N LYS A 9 12.86 7.10 10.46
CA LYS A 9 13.09 8.38 9.75
C LYS A 9 14.32 8.24 8.83
N PHE A 10 14.47 9.15 7.86
CA PHE A 10 15.58 9.16 6.89
C PHE A 10 16.96 8.91 7.51
N TYR A 11 17.27 9.57 8.63
CA TYR A 11 18.55 9.39 9.33
C TYR A 11 18.80 7.95 9.82
N CYS A 12 17.75 7.27 10.31
CA CYS A 12 17.84 5.88 10.73
C CYS A 12 18.15 4.97 9.51
N TRP A 13 17.57 5.28 8.35
CA TRP A 13 17.83 4.55 7.10
C TRP A 13 19.29 4.74 6.65
N ALA A 14 19.77 5.98 6.65
CA ALA A 14 21.15 6.31 6.27
C ALA A 14 22.18 5.61 7.18
N ARG A 15 21.97 5.62 8.50
CA ARG A 15 22.85 4.93 9.46
C ARG A 15 22.87 3.41 9.25
N PHE A 16 21.73 2.81 8.91
CA PHE A 16 21.68 1.39 8.61
C PHE A 16 22.39 1.07 7.29
N ALA A 17 22.13 1.86 6.24
CA ALA A 17 22.71 1.65 4.92
C ALA A 17 24.25 1.59 4.96
N VAL A 18 24.89 2.52 5.68
CA VAL A 18 26.37 2.51 5.82
C VAL A 18 26.91 1.37 6.68
N ASN A 19 26.08 0.72 7.50
CA ASN A 19 26.47 -0.41 8.37
C ASN A 19 25.89 -1.76 7.90
N GLN A 20 25.22 -1.83 6.76
CA GLN A 20 24.50 -3.04 6.30
C GLN A 20 25.42 -4.27 6.20
N TYR A 21 26.69 -4.09 5.83
CA TYR A 21 27.69 -5.16 5.77
C TYR A 21 27.92 -5.87 7.11
N ARG A 22 27.62 -5.22 8.24
CA ARG A 22 27.76 -5.78 9.60
C ARG A 22 26.58 -6.64 10.02
N PHE A 23 25.45 -6.57 9.30
CA PHE A 23 24.20 -7.22 9.67
C PHE A 23 23.70 -8.17 8.57
N PRO A 24 24.41 -9.27 8.31
CA PRO A 24 23.98 -10.24 7.29
C PRO A 24 22.64 -10.87 7.68
N GLY A 25 21.63 -10.71 6.83
CA GLY A 25 20.26 -11.20 7.05
C GLY A 25 19.28 -10.15 7.60
N VAL A 26 19.74 -8.91 7.85
CA VAL A 26 18.86 -7.78 8.14
C VAL A 26 18.69 -6.95 6.87
N GLU A 27 17.44 -6.70 6.51
CA GLU A 27 17.08 -5.92 5.32
C GLU A 27 16.27 -4.69 5.71
N VAL A 28 16.49 -3.58 5.01
CA VAL A 28 15.61 -2.41 5.09
C VAL A 28 14.76 -2.37 3.84
N LYS A 29 13.43 -2.35 4.04
CA LYS A 29 12.44 -2.27 2.97
C LYS A 29 11.57 -1.04 3.14
N GLY A 30 11.40 -0.29 2.07
CA GLY A 30 10.45 0.80 1.99
C GLY A 30 9.06 0.27 1.63
N TYR A 31 8.04 0.72 2.35
CA TYR A 31 6.65 0.41 2.05
C TYR A 31 5.89 1.70 1.81
N LYS A 32 5.14 1.75 0.71
CA LYS A 32 4.20 2.85 0.46
C LYS A 32 2.99 2.67 1.38
N ARG A 33 2.57 3.75 2.04
CA ARG A 33 1.35 3.77 2.86
C ARG A 33 0.45 4.89 2.39
N ARG A 34 -0.86 4.66 2.40
CA ARG A 34 -1.86 5.69 2.12
C ARG A 34 -1.92 6.69 3.27
N TYR A 35 -2.15 7.95 2.91
CA TYR A 35 -2.29 9.08 3.82
C TYR A 35 -3.54 9.87 3.40
N TYR A 36 -4.45 10.11 4.35
CA TYR A 36 -5.71 10.83 4.12
C TYR A 36 -5.66 12.17 4.87
N PRO A 37 -5.33 13.29 4.20
CA PRO A 37 -5.14 14.57 4.85
C PRO A 37 -6.38 15.11 5.57
N TYR A 38 -7.57 14.75 5.08
CA TYR A 38 -8.87 15.29 5.54
C TYR A 38 -9.71 14.28 6.33
N ASN A 39 -9.13 13.11 6.66
CA ASN A 39 -9.62 12.11 7.60
C ASN A 39 -11.17 11.96 7.68
N SER A 40 -11.82 12.48 8.73
CA SER A 40 -13.24 12.27 9.04
C SER A 40 -14.19 12.82 7.97
N ALA A 41 -13.87 13.97 7.38
CA ALA A 41 -14.71 14.68 6.39
C ALA A 41 -15.11 13.80 5.20
N LEU A 42 -14.22 12.87 4.86
CA LEU A 42 -14.27 12.07 3.64
C LEU A 42 -14.27 10.56 3.89
N THR A 43 -14.28 10.11 5.16
CA THR A 43 -14.08 8.70 5.51
C THR A 43 -15.07 7.76 4.83
N HIS A 44 -16.36 8.14 4.70
CA HIS A 44 -17.35 7.26 4.08
C HIS A 44 -17.30 7.26 2.55
N VAL A 45 -17.03 8.43 1.94
CA VAL A 45 -17.04 8.57 0.50
C VAL A 45 -15.73 8.07 -0.10
N ILE A 46 -14.58 8.56 0.38
CA ILE A 46 -13.27 8.11 -0.08
C ILE A 46 -13.00 6.69 0.40
N GLY A 47 -13.34 6.40 1.66
CA GLY A 47 -13.01 5.13 2.28
C GLY A 47 -11.56 5.07 2.76
N TYR A 48 -11.06 3.85 2.89
CA TYR A 48 -9.70 3.60 3.31
C TYR A 48 -9.20 2.26 2.77
N VAL A 49 -7.88 2.14 2.67
CA VAL A 49 -7.17 0.88 2.47
C VAL A 49 -6.71 0.31 3.80
N SER A 50 -6.76 -1.01 3.94
CA SER A 50 -6.17 -1.69 5.09
C SER A 50 -5.67 -3.08 4.71
N LYS A 51 -4.96 -3.72 5.64
CA LYS A 51 -4.35 -5.02 5.42
C LYS A 51 -5.35 -6.04 4.88
N ILE A 52 -4.90 -6.78 3.87
CA ILE A 52 -5.64 -7.90 3.28
C ILE A 52 -5.90 -8.95 4.37
N ASN A 53 -7.14 -9.43 4.41
CA ASN A 53 -7.61 -10.53 5.24
C ASN A 53 -8.01 -11.72 4.37
N ASP A 54 -8.26 -12.87 5.00
CA ASP A 54 -8.58 -14.12 4.29
C ASP A 54 -9.83 -13.98 3.40
N LYS A 55 -10.83 -13.17 3.82
CA LYS A 55 -12.03 -12.93 3.01
C LYS A 55 -11.74 -12.14 1.74
N ASP A 56 -10.78 -11.21 1.78
CA ASP A 56 -10.36 -10.49 0.58
C ASP A 56 -9.57 -11.44 -0.33
N VAL A 57 -8.74 -12.33 0.22
CA VAL A 57 -8.02 -13.35 -0.55
C VAL A 57 -9.02 -14.24 -1.29
N ASP A 58 -10.01 -14.78 -0.59
CA ASP A 58 -11.07 -15.60 -1.19
C ASP A 58 -11.83 -14.85 -2.29
N ARG A 59 -12.08 -13.54 -2.08
CA ARG A 59 -12.74 -12.68 -3.08
C ARG A 59 -11.85 -12.48 -4.31
N LEU A 60 -10.58 -12.15 -4.10
CA LEU A 60 -9.60 -11.93 -5.17
C LEU A 60 -9.35 -13.20 -5.98
N ASP A 61 -9.35 -14.36 -5.33
CA ASP A 61 -9.20 -15.65 -5.99
C ASP A 61 -10.40 -15.97 -6.89
N LYS A 62 -11.63 -15.77 -6.37
CA LYS A 62 -12.87 -15.92 -7.16
C LYS A 62 -12.94 -14.95 -8.34
N GLU A 63 -12.41 -13.74 -8.18
CA GLU A 63 -12.34 -12.74 -9.23
C GLU A 63 -11.16 -12.96 -10.19
N GLY A 64 -10.30 -13.96 -9.96
CA GLY A 64 -9.11 -14.23 -10.78
C GLY A 64 -8.02 -13.17 -10.68
N LYS A 65 -8.05 -12.33 -9.65
CA LYS A 65 -7.14 -11.18 -9.47
C LYS A 65 -5.99 -11.50 -8.53
N LEU A 66 -6.05 -12.60 -7.78
CA LEU A 66 -5.08 -12.93 -6.72
C LEU A 66 -3.61 -12.88 -7.19
N ALA A 67 -3.33 -13.30 -8.44
CA ALA A 67 -2.00 -13.25 -9.02
C ALA A 67 -1.41 -11.82 -9.05
N ASN A 68 -2.23 -10.80 -9.31
CA ASN A 68 -1.80 -9.41 -9.33
C ASN A 68 -1.57 -8.84 -7.92
N TYR A 69 -1.94 -9.57 -6.86
CA TYR A 69 -1.80 -9.13 -5.47
C TYR A 69 -0.65 -9.84 -4.73
N ALA A 70 0.19 -10.60 -5.42
CA ALA A 70 1.27 -11.38 -4.81
C ALA A 70 2.24 -10.55 -3.94
N SER A 71 2.46 -9.28 -4.32
CA SER A 71 3.33 -8.33 -3.59
C SER A 71 2.55 -7.23 -2.86
N THR A 72 1.22 -7.28 -2.91
CA THR A 72 0.33 -6.27 -2.32
C THR A 72 -0.23 -6.76 -1.01
N HIS A 73 -0.17 -5.92 0.02
CA HIS A 73 -0.53 -6.30 1.39
C HIS A 73 -1.73 -5.52 1.94
N ASP A 74 -2.14 -4.45 1.27
CA ASP A 74 -3.23 -3.57 1.64
C ASP A 74 -4.22 -3.47 0.47
N ILE A 75 -5.52 -3.38 0.77
CA ILE A 75 -6.61 -3.30 -0.21
C ILE A 75 -7.68 -2.30 0.25
N GLY A 76 -8.36 -1.64 -0.71
CA GLY A 76 -9.52 -0.79 -0.46
C GLY A 76 -10.66 -1.54 0.23
N LYS A 77 -11.11 -1.01 1.38
CA LYS A 77 -12.16 -1.61 2.22
C LYS A 77 -13.52 -0.97 2.06
N LEU A 78 -13.55 0.33 1.78
CA LEU A 78 -14.76 1.13 1.69
C LEU A 78 -14.62 2.21 0.61
N GLY A 79 -15.75 2.80 0.22
CA GLY A 79 -15.80 4.02 -0.56
C GLY A 79 -15.17 3.87 -1.95
N ILE A 80 -14.65 4.98 -2.44
CA ILE A 80 -13.92 5.09 -3.71
C ILE A 80 -12.70 4.16 -3.75
N GLU A 81 -11.95 4.02 -2.64
CA GLU A 81 -10.78 3.14 -2.57
C GLU A 81 -11.16 1.69 -2.91
N ARG A 82 -12.28 1.19 -2.38
CA ARG A 82 -12.75 -0.17 -2.71
C ARG A 82 -13.39 -0.26 -4.09
N TYR A 83 -14.17 0.74 -4.49
CA TYR A 83 -14.93 0.69 -5.73
C TYR A 83 -14.00 0.77 -6.96
N TYR A 84 -12.99 1.62 -6.90
CA TYR A 84 -12.00 1.81 -7.97
C TYR A 84 -10.68 1.06 -7.70
N GLU A 85 -10.69 0.07 -6.79
CA GLU A 85 -9.51 -0.71 -6.41
C GLU A 85 -8.73 -1.22 -7.63
N ASP A 86 -9.41 -1.82 -8.61
CA ASP A 86 -8.75 -2.38 -9.81
C ASP A 86 -7.98 -1.32 -10.62
N VAL A 87 -8.51 -0.09 -10.65
CA VAL A 87 -7.92 1.04 -11.38
C VAL A 87 -6.78 1.67 -10.56
N LEU A 88 -6.96 1.77 -9.25
CA LEU A 88 -6.03 2.40 -8.30
C LEU A 88 -4.83 1.50 -7.94
N HIS A 89 -5.00 0.18 -8.01
CA HIS A 89 -3.97 -0.80 -7.68
C HIS A 89 -2.87 -0.85 -8.75
N GLY A 90 -3.25 -0.85 -10.03
CA GLY A 90 -2.33 -1.02 -11.14
C GLY A 90 -1.87 -2.47 -11.32
N GLN A 91 -0.72 -2.66 -11.96
CA GLN A 91 -0.17 -3.98 -12.27
C GLN A 91 1.15 -4.21 -11.53
N THR A 92 1.24 -5.36 -10.87
CA THR A 92 2.48 -5.78 -10.20
C THR A 92 3.53 -6.17 -11.22
N GLY A 93 4.76 -5.69 -10.99
CA GLY A 93 5.95 -6.13 -11.70
C GLY A 93 6.58 -7.33 -10.99
N TYR A 94 7.69 -7.82 -11.55
CA TYR A 94 8.44 -8.91 -10.94
C TYR A 94 9.94 -8.77 -11.24
N GLU A 95 10.74 -9.40 -10.41
CA GLU A 95 12.20 -9.43 -10.52
C GLU A 95 12.68 -10.87 -10.55
N GLU A 96 13.57 -11.18 -11.50
CA GLU A 96 14.30 -12.45 -11.53
C GLU A 96 15.63 -12.24 -10.80
N VAL A 97 15.79 -12.89 -9.66
CA VAL A 97 16.97 -12.78 -8.79
C VAL A 97 17.70 -14.11 -8.68
N GLU A 98 19.02 -14.09 -8.81
CA GLU A 98 19.85 -15.26 -8.55
C GLU A 98 20.12 -15.39 -7.04
N VAL A 99 19.84 -16.56 -6.48
CA VAL A 99 20.02 -16.86 -5.06
C VAL A 99 21.12 -17.89 -4.85
N ASN A 100 21.90 -17.76 -3.77
CA ASN A 100 22.89 -18.77 -3.39
C ASN A 100 22.24 -19.95 -2.62
N ASN A 101 23.03 -20.97 -2.31
CA ASN A 101 22.61 -22.15 -1.53
C ASN A 101 22.06 -21.83 -0.14
N ARG A 102 22.25 -20.59 0.36
CA ARG A 102 21.73 -20.09 1.64
C ARG A 102 20.51 -19.17 1.46
N GLY A 103 19.94 -19.07 0.26
CA GLY A 103 18.77 -18.27 -0.06
C GLY A 103 19.00 -16.77 -0.12
N ARG A 104 20.26 -16.30 -0.20
CA ARG A 104 20.57 -14.86 -0.30
C ARG A 104 20.62 -14.44 -1.76
N VAL A 105 20.02 -13.29 -2.05
CA VAL A 105 20.07 -12.65 -3.37
C VAL A 105 21.51 -12.19 -3.66
N ILE A 106 22.09 -12.67 -4.77
CA ILE A 106 23.44 -12.35 -5.22
C ILE A 106 23.40 -11.24 -6.26
N ARG A 107 22.51 -11.37 -7.25
CA ARG A 107 22.31 -10.39 -8.32
C ARG A 107 20.90 -10.46 -8.88
N GLN A 108 20.49 -9.36 -9.48
CA GLN A 108 19.26 -9.23 -10.26
C GLN A 108 19.60 -9.55 -11.73
N LEU A 109 18.87 -10.48 -12.35
CA LEU A 109 19.05 -10.89 -13.73
C LEU A 109 18.15 -10.07 -14.67
N LYS A 110 16.90 -9.87 -14.25
CA LYS A 110 15.89 -9.18 -15.03
C LYS A 110 14.90 -8.48 -14.11
N GLU A 111 14.41 -7.34 -14.57
CA GLU A 111 13.35 -6.59 -13.92
C GLU A 111 12.25 -6.31 -14.93
N VAL A 112 11.01 -6.57 -14.52
CA VAL A 112 9.83 -6.04 -15.20
C VAL A 112 9.18 -5.06 -14.22
N PRO A 113 9.28 -3.74 -14.45
CA PRO A 113 8.83 -2.75 -13.49
C PRO A 113 7.30 -2.80 -13.32
N PRO A 114 6.78 -2.50 -12.12
CA PRO A 114 5.35 -2.40 -11.89
C PRO A 114 4.74 -1.19 -12.63
N GLN A 115 3.49 -1.32 -13.05
CA GLN A 115 2.72 -0.19 -13.57
C GLN A 115 1.88 0.40 -12.45
N ALA A 116 2.10 1.68 -12.16
CA ALA A 116 1.31 2.39 -11.17
C ALA A 116 -0.19 2.38 -11.55
N GLY A 117 -1.05 2.30 -10.55
CA GLY A 117 -2.48 2.54 -10.73
C GLY A 117 -2.74 3.94 -11.28
N ARG A 118 -3.94 4.13 -11.83
CA ARG A 118 -4.33 5.40 -12.45
C ARG A 118 -4.83 6.37 -11.40
N ASP A 119 -4.47 7.63 -11.56
CA ASP A 119 -5.07 8.70 -10.80
C ASP A 119 -6.54 8.87 -11.20
N ILE A 120 -7.39 9.14 -10.21
CA ILE A 120 -8.82 9.38 -10.41
C ILE A 120 -9.15 10.82 -10.00
N TYR A 121 -9.98 11.46 -10.81
CA TYR A 121 -10.51 12.78 -10.53
C TYR A 121 -11.98 12.64 -10.13
N LEU A 122 -12.29 13.10 -8.92
CA LEU A 122 -13.64 13.02 -8.37
C LEU A 122 -14.38 14.32 -8.62
N THR A 123 -15.71 14.21 -8.72
CA THR A 123 -16.62 15.36 -8.80
C THR A 123 -16.89 16.01 -7.44
N LEU A 124 -16.23 15.55 -6.38
CA LEU A 124 -16.42 16.04 -5.02
C LEU A 124 -15.71 17.38 -4.83
N ASP A 125 -16.45 18.38 -4.34
CA ASP A 125 -15.86 19.62 -3.85
C ASP A 125 -15.48 19.45 -2.37
N LEU A 126 -14.17 19.50 -2.10
CA LEU A 126 -13.62 19.35 -0.75
C LEU A 126 -14.13 20.44 0.21
N LYS A 127 -14.23 21.70 -0.23
CA LYS A 127 -14.64 22.81 0.63
C LYS A 127 -16.10 22.69 1.00
N LEU A 128 -16.94 22.31 0.03
CA LEU A 128 -18.35 22.06 0.27
C LEU A 128 -18.55 20.92 1.28
N GLN A 129 -17.82 19.82 1.12
CA GLN A 129 -17.89 18.68 2.03
C GLN A 129 -17.50 19.08 3.47
N GLN A 130 -16.39 19.81 3.64
CA GLN A 130 -15.94 20.29 4.95
C GLN A 130 -16.95 21.25 5.60
N TYR A 131 -17.58 22.10 4.79
CA TYR A 131 -18.64 22.99 5.27
C TYR A 131 -19.84 22.20 5.79
N ILE A 132 -20.30 21.19 5.03
CA ILE A 132 -21.40 20.31 5.44
C ILE A 132 -21.04 19.53 6.72
N GLU A 133 -19.83 18.98 6.83
CA GLU A 133 -19.37 18.30 8.06
C GLU A 133 -19.44 19.24 9.28
N THR A 134 -19.05 20.50 9.10
CA THR A 134 -19.11 21.52 10.16
C THR A 134 -20.55 21.80 10.59
N LEU A 135 -21.48 21.89 9.62
CA LEU A 135 -22.91 22.10 9.91
C LEU A 135 -23.55 20.90 10.63
N LEU A 136 -23.10 19.68 10.31
CA LEU A 136 -23.61 18.45 10.89
C LEU A 136 -22.93 18.05 12.22
N ALA A 137 -21.97 18.84 12.70
CA ALA A 137 -21.25 18.56 13.94
C ALA A 137 -22.22 18.45 15.14
N GLY A 138 -22.51 17.21 15.56
CA GLY A 138 -23.39 16.90 16.69
C GLY A 138 -24.75 16.29 16.31
N SER A 139 -25.10 16.24 15.03
CA SER A 139 -26.28 15.55 14.55
C SER A 139 -25.87 14.23 13.90
N ARG A 140 -26.44 13.10 14.36
CA ARG A 140 -26.31 11.82 13.65
C ARG A 140 -27.32 11.81 12.51
N ALA A 141 -26.85 11.48 11.30
CA ALA A 141 -27.72 11.01 10.23
C ALA A 141 -28.09 9.55 10.49
#